data_AF-A0A8T5RY46-F1
#
_entry.id   AF-A0A8T5RY46-F1
#
_cell.length_a   1.000
_cell.length_b   1.000
_cell.length_c   1.000
_cell.angle_alpha   90.00
_cell.angle_beta   90.00
_cell.angle_gamma   90.00
#
_symmetry.space_group_name_H-M   'P 1'
#
loop_
_entity.id
_entity.type
_entity.pdbx_description
1 polymer ?
#
loop_
_entity_poly.entity_id
_entity_poly.type
_entity_poly.pdbx_seq_one_letter_code
_entity_poly.pdbx_strand_id
1 'polypeptide(L)'
;MVKKSDLKRLNSIMQEGNEFKNLKEYNRAIEKYLEALNFVEERVKEPEERVDETTNIKSQIDQIYSVEIIDIIETARNFVDKGDFNSAFNTFDEVMRIADKIVDKDMRDYELNQINYLINKTKIEESLFQGLAVKERKEFDKAISMLRDTLNGAKEFYMEDLEEEMIKKIENSINETYSLKVNILVEKGSGLRESENLDGALEAYKNALKLVDNYFESELKETDKTNLESLSNHIYTNKIK
;
A
#
# COMPACT_ATOMS: atom_id res chain seq x y z
N MET A 1 -22.91 -18.07 43.00
CA MET A 1 -21.84 -19.03 43.33
C MET A 1 -21.89 -20.27 42.44
N VAL A 2 -21.01 -20.30 41.45
CA VAL A 2 -20.82 -21.41 40.50
C VAL A 2 -20.28 -22.67 41.19
N LYS A 3 -20.77 -23.86 40.82
CA LYS A 3 -20.24 -25.12 41.37
C LYS A 3 -18.82 -25.36 40.86
N LYS A 4 -17.95 -25.91 41.72
CA LYS A 4 -16.56 -26.27 41.34
C LYS A 4 -16.47 -27.19 40.12
N SER A 5 -17.44 -28.08 39.92
CA SER A 5 -17.55 -28.93 38.73
C SER A 5 -17.79 -28.14 37.46
N ASP A 6 -18.59 -27.07 37.56
CA ASP A 6 -19.01 -26.24 36.43
C ASP A 6 -17.87 -25.31 36.01
N LEU A 7 -17.12 -24.76 36.98
CA LEU A 7 -15.88 -24.02 36.71
C LEU A 7 -14.83 -24.89 36.01
N LYS A 8 -14.64 -26.14 36.44
CA LYS A 8 -13.69 -27.06 35.78
C LYS A 8 -14.08 -27.31 34.33
N ARG A 9 -15.38 -27.44 34.04
CA ARG A 9 -15.89 -27.65 32.69
C ARG A 9 -15.72 -26.40 31.82
N LEU A 10 -16.08 -25.23 32.33
CA LEU A 10 -15.88 -23.96 31.62
C LEU A 10 -14.40 -23.76 31.22
N ASN A 11 -13.49 -23.97 32.17
CA ASN A 11 -12.04 -23.87 31.91
C ASN A 11 -11.56 -24.86 30.85
N SER A 12 -12.12 -26.08 30.81
CA SER A 12 -11.80 -27.07 29.77
C SER A 12 -12.21 -26.59 28.38
N ILE A 13 -13.43 -26.06 28.24
CA ILE A 13 -13.93 -25.53 26.96
C ILE A 13 -13.06 -24.35 26.49
N MET A 14 -12.73 -23.43 27.40
CA MET A 14 -11.86 -22.30 27.10
C MET A 14 -10.44 -22.74 26.72
N GLN A 15 -9.91 -23.79 27.35
CA GLN A 15 -8.61 -24.35 26.99
C GLN A 15 -8.62 -24.93 25.57
N GLU A 16 -9.64 -25.72 25.21
CA GLU A 16 -9.80 -26.23 23.85
C GLU A 16 -9.89 -25.10 22.82
N GLY A 17 -10.63 -24.03 23.13
CA GLY A 17 -10.69 -22.83 22.29
C GLY A 17 -9.32 -22.18 22.08
N ASN A 18 -8.50 -22.08 23.14
CA ASN A 18 -7.14 -21.57 23.05
C ASN A 18 -6.21 -22.48 22.23
N GLU A 19 -6.37 -23.79 22.34
CA GLU A 19 -5.62 -24.77 21.54
C GLU A 19 -5.92 -24.58 20.04
N PHE A 20 -7.20 -24.43 19.65
CA PHE A 20 -7.58 -24.13 18.27
C PHE A 20 -7.05 -22.76 17.81
N LYS A 21 -7.09 -21.73 18.67
CA LYS A 21 -6.52 -20.41 18.36
C LYS A 21 -5.03 -20.51 18.03
N ASN A 22 -4.27 -21.26 18.83
CA ASN A 22 -2.83 -21.45 18.63
C ASN A 22 -2.51 -22.24 17.35
N LEU A 23 -3.43 -23.09 16.90
CA LEU A 23 -3.35 -23.81 15.62
C LEU A 23 -3.85 -22.98 14.43
N LYS A 24 -4.25 -21.71 14.66
CA LYS A 24 -4.88 -20.82 13.66
C LYS A 24 -6.20 -21.38 13.09
N GLU A 25 -6.86 -22.27 13.82
CA GLU A 25 -8.18 -22.80 13.48
C GLU A 25 -9.27 -21.88 14.05
N TYR A 26 -9.31 -20.63 13.58
CA TYR A 26 -10.10 -19.55 14.19
C TYR A 26 -11.59 -19.85 14.34
N ASN A 27 -12.23 -20.40 13.30
CA ASN A 27 -13.63 -20.80 13.37
C ASN A 27 -13.90 -21.82 14.48
N ARG A 28 -13.03 -22.82 14.65
CA ARG A 28 -13.15 -23.84 15.71
C ARG A 28 -12.89 -23.25 17.09
N ALA A 29 -11.96 -22.29 17.19
CA ALA A 29 -11.74 -21.54 18.42
C ALA A 29 -13.00 -20.76 18.81
N ILE A 30 -13.60 -20.02 17.88
CA ILE A 30 -14.83 -19.24 18.09
C ILE A 30 -15.98 -20.16 18.50
N GLU A 31 -16.17 -21.31 17.83
CA GLU A 31 -17.18 -22.31 18.20
C GLU A 31 -17.05 -22.73 19.67
N LYS A 32 -15.82 -22.95 20.16
CA LYS A 32 -15.57 -23.30 21.56
C LYS A 32 -15.88 -22.16 22.52
N TYR A 33 -15.56 -20.92 22.17
CA TYR A 33 -15.93 -19.77 23.00
C TYR A 33 -17.44 -19.49 22.99
N LEU A 34 -18.15 -19.76 21.89
CA LEU A 34 -19.62 -19.73 21.85
C LEU A 34 -20.23 -20.86 22.71
N GLU A 35 -19.62 -22.04 22.72
CA GLU A 35 -19.99 -23.13 23.65
C GLU A 35 -19.83 -22.68 25.11
N ALA A 36 -18.73 -21.97 25.42
CA ALA A 36 -18.49 -21.41 26.75
C ALA A 36 -19.52 -20.34 27.15
N LEU A 37 -19.94 -19.47 26.21
CA LEU A 37 -21.02 -18.49 26.47
C LEU A 37 -22.33 -19.18 26.83
N ASN A 38 -22.76 -20.15 26.03
CA ASN A 38 -23.98 -20.91 26.29
C ASN A 38 -23.91 -21.62 27.66
N PHE A 39 -22.75 -22.19 27.99
CA PHE A 39 -22.53 -22.82 29.29
C PHE A 39 -22.70 -21.83 30.45
N VAL A 40 -22.12 -20.63 30.34
CA VAL A 40 -22.23 -19.58 31.36
C VAL A 40 -23.69 -19.12 31.52
N GLU A 41 -24.40 -18.89 30.41
CA GLU A 41 -25.80 -18.48 30.42
C GLU A 41 -26.71 -19.50 31.12
N GLU A 42 -26.49 -20.80 30.88
CA GLU A 42 -27.30 -21.87 31.47
C GLU A 42 -26.96 -22.16 32.94
N ARG A 43 -25.68 -22.04 33.33
CA ARG A 43 -25.17 -22.60 34.59
C ARG A 43 -24.85 -21.58 35.66
N VAL A 44 -24.50 -20.35 35.29
CA VAL A 44 -24.17 -19.27 36.24
C VAL A 44 -25.46 -18.57 36.65
N LYS A 45 -25.90 -18.77 37.90
CA LYS A 45 -27.18 -18.23 38.39
C LYS A 45 -27.10 -16.77 38.82
N GLU A 46 -25.96 -16.36 39.38
CA GLU A 46 -25.78 -14.99 39.85
C GLU A 46 -25.63 -14.05 38.65
N PRO A 47 -26.46 -13.00 38.53
CA PRO A 47 -26.41 -12.10 37.39
C PRO A 47 -25.05 -11.39 37.22
N GLU A 48 -24.44 -10.94 38.30
CA GLU A 48 -23.15 -10.24 38.27
C GLU A 48 -22.01 -11.17 37.81
N GLU A 49 -21.88 -12.36 38.41
CA GLU A 49 -20.90 -13.38 37.99
C GLU A 49 -21.09 -13.75 36.50
N ARG A 50 -22.35 -13.82 36.03
CA ARG A 50 -22.65 -14.13 34.63
C ARG A 50 -22.19 -13.01 33.68
N VAL A 51 -22.41 -11.75 34.06
CA VAL A 51 -21.99 -10.60 33.25
C VAL A 51 -20.47 -10.57 33.13
N ASP A 52 -19.74 -10.78 34.22
CA ASP A 52 -18.28 -10.79 34.21
C ASP A 52 -17.72 -11.90 33.29
N GLU A 53 -18.22 -13.13 33.45
CA GLU A 53 -17.76 -14.27 32.64
C GLU A 53 -18.12 -14.13 31.16
N THR A 54 -19.34 -13.68 30.85
CA THR A 54 -19.73 -13.44 29.44
C THR A 54 -18.92 -12.31 28.80
N THR A 55 -18.58 -11.27 29.55
CA THR A 55 -17.73 -10.17 29.07
C THR A 55 -16.31 -10.67 28.78
N ASN A 56 -15.73 -11.47 29.68
CA ASN A 56 -14.42 -12.06 29.49
C ASN A 56 -14.37 -12.97 28.25
N ILE A 57 -15.38 -13.84 28.08
CA ILE A 57 -15.44 -14.74 26.92
C ILE A 57 -15.62 -13.95 25.60
N LYS A 58 -16.46 -12.92 25.57
CA LYS A 58 -16.60 -12.04 24.39
C LYS A 58 -15.28 -11.36 24.02
N SER A 59 -14.54 -10.89 25.02
CA SER A 59 -13.21 -10.32 24.80
C SER A 59 -12.24 -11.34 24.17
N GLN A 60 -12.30 -12.62 24.55
CA GLN A 60 -11.50 -13.67 23.90
C GLN A 60 -11.92 -13.91 22.44
N ILE A 61 -13.21 -13.85 22.12
CA ILE A 61 -13.72 -13.95 20.75
C ILE A 61 -13.23 -12.76 19.91
N ASP A 62 -13.34 -11.54 20.43
CA ASP A 62 -12.88 -10.32 19.76
C ASP A 62 -11.37 -10.38 19.47
N GLN A 63 -10.57 -10.89 20.42
CA GLN A 63 -9.13 -11.13 20.21
C GLN A 63 -8.85 -12.18 19.13
N ILE A 64 -9.67 -13.23 19.00
CA ILE A 64 -9.51 -14.21 17.93
C ILE A 64 -9.72 -13.54 16.57
N TYR A 65 -10.78 -12.73 16.42
CA TYR A 65 -11.02 -11.99 15.19
C TYR A 65 -9.89 -11.02 14.85
N SER A 66 -9.35 -10.28 15.84
CA SER A 66 -8.20 -9.39 15.62
C SER A 66 -6.95 -10.17 15.14
N VAL A 67 -6.68 -11.34 15.71
CA VAL A 67 -5.56 -12.20 15.25
C VAL A 67 -5.81 -12.75 13.85
N GLU A 68 -7.03 -13.18 13.54
CA GLU A 68 -7.41 -13.66 12.20
C GLU A 68 -7.26 -12.55 11.14
N ILE A 69 -7.66 -11.32 11.47
CA ILE A 69 -7.47 -10.13 10.63
C ILE A 69 -6.01 -9.94 10.26
N ILE A 70 -5.09 -10.02 11.23
CA ILE A 70 -3.65 -9.85 11.00
C ILE A 70 -3.13 -10.89 10.00
N ASP A 71 -3.48 -12.16 10.20
CA ASP A 71 -3.06 -13.27 9.33
C ASP A 71 -3.58 -13.11 7.88
N ILE A 72 -4.84 -12.68 7.73
CA ILE A 72 -5.43 -12.47 6.40
C ILE A 72 -4.83 -11.22 5.72
N ILE A 73 -4.49 -10.17 6.47
CA ILE A 73 -3.78 -8.99 5.95
C ILE A 73 -2.42 -9.38 5.35
N GLU A 74 -1.68 -10.33 5.96
CA GLU A 74 -0.44 -10.83 5.36
C GLU A 74 -0.68 -11.48 3.99
N THR A 75 -1.81 -12.15 3.82
CA THR A 75 -2.21 -12.71 2.53
C THR A 75 -2.50 -11.62 1.49
N ALA A 76 -3.20 -10.55 1.88
CA ALA A 76 -3.43 -9.39 1.00
C ALA A 76 -2.11 -8.75 0.55
N ARG A 77 -1.16 -8.56 1.47
CA ARG A 77 0.18 -8.01 1.15
C ARG A 77 0.93 -8.89 0.15
N ASN A 78 0.88 -10.22 0.32
CA ASN A 78 1.49 -11.14 -0.64
C ASN A 78 0.88 -11.06 -2.05
N PHE A 79 -0.40 -10.69 -2.18
CA PHE A 79 -1.02 -10.43 -3.48
C PHE A 79 -0.54 -9.11 -4.09
N VAL A 80 -0.44 -8.06 -3.28
CA VAL A 80 0.12 -6.75 -3.69
C VAL A 80 1.54 -6.90 -4.23
N ASP A 81 2.41 -7.64 -3.51
CA ASP A 81 3.80 -7.86 -3.94
C ASP A 81 3.91 -8.59 -5.29
N LYS A 82 2.89 -9.36 -5.66
CA LYS A 82 2.78 -10.06 -6.95
C LYS A 82 2.08 -9.23 -8.03
N GLY A 83 1.60 -8.03 -7.69
CA GLY A 83 0.79 -7.18 -8.57
C GLY A 83 -0.65 -7.68 -8.79
N ASP A 84 -1.14 -8.62 -7.96
CA ASP A 84 -2.52 -9.10 -8.02
C ASP A 84 -3.45 -8.28 -7.11
N PHE A 85 -3.67 -7.03 -7.50
CA PHE A 85 -4.44 -6.07 -6.71
C PHE A 85 -5.91 -6.48 -6.54
N ASN A 86 -6.50 -7.18 -7.53
CA ASN A 86 -7.88 -7.68 -7.43
C ASN A 86 -8.01 -8.67 -6.28
N SER A 87 -7.10 -9.64 -6.18
CA SER A 87 -7.10 -10.59 -5.07
C SER A 87 -6.84 -9.88 -3.74
N ALA A 88 -5.91 -8.91 -3.70
CA ALA A 88 -5.66 -8.11 -2.49
C ALA A 88 -6.92 -7.38 -1.99
N PHE A 89 -7.66 -6.70 -2.87
CA PHE A 89 -8.89 -5.99 -2.48
C PHE A 89 -10.00 -6.95 -2.03
N ASN A 90 -10.18 -8.09 -2.72
CA ASN A 90 -11.13 -9.12 -2.28
C ASN A 90 -10.78 -9.65 -0.89
N THR A 91 -9.49 -9.80 -0.58
CA THR A 91 -9.02 -10.17 0.76
C THR A 91 -9.31 -9.07 1.78
N PHE A 92 -9.10 -7.79 1.46
CA PHE A 92 -9.48 -6.71 2.37
C PHE A 92 -10.99 -6.67 2.67
N ASP A 93 -11.85 -6.95 1.69
CA ASP A 93 -13.30 -7.06 1.91
C ASP A 93 -13.66 -8.21 2.87
N GLU A 94 -12.89 -9.30 2.86
CA GLU A 94 -13.02 -10.37 3.85
C GLU A 94 -12.61 -9.89 5.25
N VAL A 95 -11.48 -9.21 5.36
CA VAL A 95 -10.98 -8.67 6.63
C VAL A 95 -11.97 -7.68 7.25
N MET A 96 -12.57 -6.78 6.45
CA MET A 96 -13.61 -5.86 6.92
C MET A 96 -14.82 -6.59 7.51
N ARG A 97 -15.27 -7.67 6.86
CA ARG A 97 -16.38 -8.51 7.36
C ARG A 97 -16.05 -9.23 8.66
N ILE A 98 -14.78 -9.52 8.91
CA ILE A 98 -14.32 -10.10 10.18
C ILE A 98 -14.28 -9.02 11.26
N ALA A 99 -13.76 -7.84 10.96
CA ALA A 99 -13.74 -6.69 11.88
C ALA A 99 -15.15 -6.33 12.35
N ASP A 100 -16.16 -6.39 11.48
CA ASP A 100 -17.57 -6.14 11.84
C ASP A 100 -18.14 -7.10 12.89
N LYS A 101 -17.51 -8.27 13.09
CA LYS A 101 -17.93 -9.25 14.11
C LYS A 101 -17.37 -8.92 15.50
N ILE A 102 -16.38 -8.03 15.60
CA ILE A 102 -15.81 -7.58 16.87
C ILE A 102 -16.87 -6.76 17.61
N VAL A 103 -17.21 -7.18 18.82
CA VAL A 103 -18.23 -6.54 19.64
C VAL A 103 -17.67 -5.30 20.32
N ASP A 104 -16.45 -5.39 20.88
CA ASP A 104 -15.73 -4.27 21.45
C ASP A 104 -15.57 -3.15 20.41
N LYS A 105 -16.20 -2.01 20.69
CA LYS A 105 -16.28 -0.91 19.74
C LYS A 105 -14.90 -0.29 19.47
N ASP A 106 -14.10 -0.11 20.52
CA ASP A 106 -12.82 0.59 20.40
C ASP A 106 -11.83 -0.28 19.61
N MET A 107 -11.82 -1.59 19.84
CA MET A 107 -11.07 -2.57 19.07
C MET A 107 -11.54 -2.62 17.62
N ARG A 108 -12.85 -2.69 17.37
CA ARG A 108 -13.39 -2.69 16.00
C ARG A 108 -13.01 -1.43 15.25
N ASP A 109 -13.19 -0.26 15.86
CA ASP A 109 -12.89 1.03 15.24
C ASP A 109 -11.37 1.13 14.95
N TYR A 110 -10.52 0.61 15.84
CA TYR A 110 -9.08 0.50 15.61
C TYR A 110 -8.76 -0.39 14.39
N GLU A 111 -9.30 -1.61 14.33
CA GLU A 111 -9.05 -2.53 13.22
C GLU A 111 -9.54 -1.95 11.88
N LEU A 112 -10.74 -1.38 11.85
CA LEU A 112 -11.29 -0.75 10.64
C LEU A 112 -10.42 0.41 10.15
N ASN A 113 -9.86 1.21 11.06
CA ASN A 113 -8.93 2.28 10.68
C ASN A 113 -7.64 1.72 10.06
N GLN A 114 -7.08 0.65 10.63
CA GLN A 114 -5.89 -0.02 10.08
C GLN A 114 -6.18 -0.64 8.70
N ILE A 115 -7.33 -1.30 8.54
CA ILE A 115 -7.74 -1.89 7.26
C ILE A 115 -7.94 -0.80 6.20
N ASN A 116 -8.65 0.27 6.54
CA ASN A 116 -8.86 1.40 5.62
C ASN A 116 -7.55 2.06 5.21
N TYR A 117 -6.60 2.19 6.13
CA TYR A 117 -5.26 2.67 5.83
C TYR A 117 -4.58 1.79 4.78
N LEU A 118 -4.55 0.47 4.99
CA LEU A 118 -3.93 -0.49 4.07
C LEU A 118 -4.60 -0.48 2.69
N ILE A 119 -5.94 -0.45 2.64
CA ILE A 119 -6.69 -0.37 1.38
C ILE A 119 -6.26 0.84 0.57
N ASN A 120 -6.17 2.01 1.20
CA ASN A 120 -5.82 3.24 0.51
C ASN A 120 -4.34 3.26 0.08
N LYS A 121 -3.44 2.73 0.92
CA LYS A 121 -2.04 2.50 0.52
C LYS A 121 -1.96 1.60 -0.72
N THR A 122 -2.70 0.50 -0.75
CA THR A 122 -2.72 -0.42 -1.88
C THR A 122 -3.29 0.20 -3.16
N LYS A 123 -4.28 1.11 -3.06
CA LYS A 123 -4.77 1.87 -4.23
C LYS A 123 -3.69 2.76 -4.85
N ILE A 124 -2.84 3.38 -4.03
CA ILE A 124 -1.71 4.18 -4.50
C ILE A 124 -0.69 3.28 -5.19
N GLU A 125 -0.37 2.12 -4.60
CA GLU A 125 0.54 1.13 -5.18
C GLU A 125 0.04 0.58 -6.52
N GLU A 126 -1.26 0.29 -6.63
CA GLU A 126 -1.90 -0.12 -7.88
C GLU A 126 -1.77 0.99 -8.94
N SER A 127 -2.10 2.23 -8.58
CA SER A 127 -2.05 3.37 -9.50
C SER A 127 -0.63 3.63 -10.00
N LEU A 128 0.38 3.50 -9.12
CA LEU A 128 1.79 3.55 -9.48
C LEU A 128 2.16 2.41 -10.45
N PHE A 129 1.75 1.18 -10.13
CA PHE A 129 1.99 0.01 -10.98
C PHE A 129 1.42 0.19 -12.39
N GLN A 130 0.19 0.70 -12.51
CA GLN A 130 -0.45 0.98 -13.78
C GLN A 130 0.28 2.09 -14.57
N GLY A 131 0.70 3.17 -13.89
CA GLY A 131 1.50 4.24 -14.50
C GLY A 131 2.83 3.73 -15.06
N LEU A 132 3.53 2.87 -14.31
CA LEU A 132 4.75 2.21 -14.77
C LEU A 132 4.51 1.28 -15.95
N ALA A 133 3.41 0.51 -15.98
CA ALA A 133 3.07 -0.31 -17.14
C ALA A 133 2.81 0.51 -18.41
N VAL A 134 2.27 1.72 -18.28
CA VAL A 134 2.14 2.68 -19.41
C VAL A 134 3.51 3.24 -19.82
N LYS A 135 4.41 3.51 -18.86
CA LYS A 135 5.81 3.90 -19.12
C LYS A 135 6.53 2.86 -19.98
N GLU A 136 6.42 1.58 -19.63
CA GLU A 136 7.04 0.48 -20.38
C GLU A 136 6.53 0.35 -21.82
N ARG A 137 5.27 0.75 -22.07
CA ARG A 137 4.70 0.83 -23.42
C ARG A 137 5.17 2.06 -24.22
N LYS A 138 6.06 2.89 -23.64
CA LYS A 138 6.59 4.14 -24.20
C LYS A 138 5.53 5.22 -24.45
N GLU A 139 4.37 5.10 -23.82
CA GLU A 139 3.30 6.12 -23.83
C GLU A 139 3.62 7.21 -22.77
N PHE A 140 4.75 7.90 -22.92
CA PHE A 140 5.35 8.69 -21.83
C PHE A 140 4.46 9.83 -21.31
N ASP A 141 3.74 10.56 -22.17
CA ASP A 141 2.87 11.65 -21.73
C ASP A 141 1.72 11.14 -20.86
N LYS A 142 1.15 9.98 -21.24
CA LYS A 142 0.10 9.32 -20.47
C LYS A 142 0.64 8.77 -19.16
N ALA A 143 1.84 8.16 -19.18
CA ALA A 143 2.50 7.69 -17.97
C ALA A 143 2.76 8.84 -16.98
N ILE A 144 3.28 9.98 -17.46
CA ILE A 144 3.49 11.18 -16.63
C ILE A 144 2.18 11.67 -16.02
N SER A 145 1.10 11.74 -16.81
CA SER A 145 -0.21 12.15 -16.31
C SER A 145 -0.67 11.22 -15.19
N MET A 146 -0.68 9.90 -15.43
CA MET A 146 -1.10 8.92 -14.43
C MET A 146 -0.24 8.97 -13.17
N LEU A 147 1.08 9.07 -13.30
CA LEU A 147 1.97 9.15 -12.15
C LEU A 147 1.79 10.44 -11.35
N ARG A 148 1.47 11.57 -12.00
CA ARG A 148 1.13 12.82 -11.31
C ARG A 148 -0.20 12.73 -10.58
N ASP A 149 -1.19 12.09 -11.17
CA ASP A 149 -2.48 11.84 -10.51
C ASP A 149 -2.28 10.94 -9.28
N THR A 150 -1.46 9.89 -9.41
CA THR A 150 -1.06 9.03 -8.29
C THR A 150 -0.32 9.82 -7.20
N LEU A 151 0.60 10.73 -7.57
CA LEU A 151 1.31 11.57 -6.62
C LEU A 151 0.36 12.51 -5.86
N ASN A 152 -0.60 13.09 -6.55
CA ASN A 152 -1.62 13.95 -5.93
C ASN A 152 -2.47 13.14 -4.96
N GLY A 153 -2.95 11.97 -5.37
CA GLY A 153 -3.70 11.07 -4.48
C GLY A 153 -2.88 10.66 -3.25
N ALA A 154 -1.59 10.38 -3.41
CA ALA A 154 -0.70 10.07 -2.30
C ALA A 154 -0.49 11.25 -1.34
N LYS A 155 -0.38 12.48 -1.86
CA LYS A 155 -0.22 13.70 -1.04
C LYS A 155 -1.51 14.10 -0.32
N GLU A 156 -2.67 13.90 -0.96
CA GLU A 156 -3.99 14.16 -0.36
C GLU A 156 -4.35 13.13 0.72
N PHE A 157 -3.90 11.89 0.57
CA PHE A 157 -4.08 10.82 1.55
C PHE A 157 -3.19 10.99 2.80
N TYR A 158 -3.01 12.24 3.23
CA TYR A 158 -2.12 12.71 4.29
C TYR A 158 -2.23 11.85 5.55
N MET A 159 -1.28 10.94 5.70
CA MET A 159 -1.00 10.22 6.95
C MET A 159 0.50 10.36 7.17
N GLU A 160 0.89 10.79 8.38
CA GLU A 160 2.27 11.12 8.75
C GLU A 160 3.30 10.02 8.39
N ASP A 161 2.83 8.78 8.25
CA ASP A 161 3.62 7.56 7.99
C ASP A 161 3.47 6.99 6.57
N LEU A 162 2.74 7.64 5.65
CA LEU A 162 2.86 7.30 4.23
C LEU A 162 4.17 7.92 3.76
N GLU A 163 5.22 7.22 4.16
CA GLU A 163 6.59 7.67 4.24
C GLU A 163 6.96 8.47 3.01
N GLU A 164 7.77 9.49 3.24
CA GLU A 164 8.58 10.19 2.26
C GLU A 164 9.07 9.26 1.13
N GLU A 165 9.32 7.97 1.42
CA GLU A 165 9.63 6.91 0.46
C GLU A 165 8.60 6.72 -0.67
N MET A 166 7.30 6.58 -0.40
CA MET A 166 6.31 6.34 -1.47
C MET A 166 6.20 7.56 -2.39
N ILE A 167 6.16 8.75 -1.81
CA ILE A 167 6.17 10.03 -2.55
C ILE A 167 7.44 10.13 -3.39
N LYS A 168 8.62 9.91 -2.80
CA LYS A 168 9.91 9.90 -3.51
C LYS A 168 9.94 8.88 -4.63
N LYS A 169 9.38 7.68 -4.42
CA LYS A 169 9.31 6.62 -5.44
C LYS A 169 8.47 7.07 -6.64
N ILE A 170 7.34 7.73 -6.40
CA ILE A 170 6.49 8.27 -7.47
C ILE A 170 7.20 9.42 -8.18
N GLU A 171 7.80 10.37 -7.44
CA GLU A 171 8.55 11.51 -8.00
C GLU A 171 9.75 11.04 -8.85
N ASN A 172 10.51 10.06 -8.38
CA ASN A 172 11.59 9.43 -9.13
C ASN A 172 11.07 8.77 -10.42
N SER A 173 9.95 8.04 -10.34
CA SER A 173 9.33 7.43 -11.52
C SER A 173 8.91 8.47 -12.57
N ILE A 174 8.44 9.64 -12.13
CA ILE A 174 8.12 10.77 -13.02
C ILE A 174 9.40 11.32 -13.67
N ASN A 175 10.45 11.54 -12.88
CA ASN A 175 11.73 12.04 -13.38
C ASN A 175 12.36 11.08 -14.40
N GLU A 176 12.39 9.78 -14.11
CA GLU A 176 12.83 8.75 -15.05
C GLU A 176 12.03 8.79 -16.36
N THR A 177 10.71 8.97 -16.26
CA THR A 177 9.85 9.03 -17.45
C THR A 177 10.16 10.25 -18.30
N TYR A 178 10.41 11.40 -17.68
CA TYR A 178 10.88 12.57 -18.41
C TYR A 178 12.29 12.35 -18.99
N SER A 179 13.20 11.69 -18.28
CA SER A 179 14.55 11.38 -18.76
C SER A 179 14.53 10.50 -20.01
N LEU A 180 13.62 9.53 -20.09
CA LEU A 180 13.39 8.77 -21.32
C LEU A 180 12.96 9.67 -22.49
N LYS A 181 12.10 10.67 -22.26
CA LYS A 181 11.73 11.66 -23.30
C LYS A 181 12.90 12.57 -23.68
N VAL A 182 13.69 13.01 -22.70
CA VAL A 182 14.91 13.81 -22.91
C VAL A 182 15.88 13.05 -23.79
N ASN A 183 16.11 11.77 -23.52
CA ASN A 183 17.02 10.93 -24.31
C ASN A 183 16.61 10.84 -25.78
N ILE A 184 15.31 10.73 -26.09
CA ILE A 184 14.81 10.75 -27.48
C ILE A 184 15.17 12.07 -28.18
N LEU A 185 15.07 13.20 -27.48
CA LEU A 185 15.45 14.51 -28.03
C LEU A 185 16.97 14.66 -28.16
N VAL A 186 17.74 14.09 -27.22
CA VAL A 186 19.21 14.04 -27.27
C VAL A 186 19.68 13.22 -28.47
N GLU A 187 19.10 12.04 -28.70
CA GLU A 187 19.40 11.19 -29.85
C GLU A 187 19.08 11.93 -31.17
N LYS A 188 17.90 12.55 -31.25
CA LYS A 188 17.53 13.39 -32.40
C LYS A 188 18.50 14.54 -32.63
N GLY A 189 18.87 15.27 -31.56
CA GLY A 189 19.81 16.38 -31.64
C GLY A 189 21.20 15.93 -32.09
N SER A 190 21.66 14.79 -31.59
CA SER A 190 22.96 14.21 -31.95
C SER A 190 23.00 13.78 -33.42
N GLY A 191 21.95 13.13 -33.92
CA GLY A 191 21.86 12.77 -35.35
C GLY A 191 21.78 14.00 -36.27
N LEU A 192 21.09 15.06 -35.86
CA LEU A 192 21.07 16.33 -36.60
C LEU A 192 22.45 16.99 -36.64
N ARG A 193 23.19 16.94 -35.52
CA ARG A 193 24.55 17.45 -35.43
C ARG A 193 25.51 16.69 -36.35
N GLU A 194 25.42 15.36 -36.38
CA GLU A 194 26.21 14.50 -37.27
C GLU A 194 25.90 14.78 -38.76
N SER A 195 24.67 15.18 -39.06
CA SER A 195 24.25 15.62 -40.39
C SER A 195 24.55 17.11 -40.67
N GLU A 196 25.41 17.73 -39.86
CA GLU A 196 25.80 19.16 -39.91
C GLU A 196 24.64 20.17 -39.76
N ASN A 197 23.43 19.69 -39.42
CA ASN A 197 22.29 20.55 -39.09
C ASN A 197 22.37 21.05 -37.64
N LEU A 198 23.30 21.97 -37.40
CA LEU A 198 23.62 22.48 -36.07
C LEU A 198 22.47 23.26 -35.43
N ASP A 199 21.69 24.01 -36.22
CA ASP A 199 20.51 24.74 -35.71
C ASP A 199 19.41 23.80 -35.25
N GLY A 200 19.14 22.76 -36.04
CA GLY A 200 18.19 21.71 -35.67
C GLY A 200 18.62 20.94 -34.42
N ALA A 201 19.92 20.66 -34.28
CA ALA A 201 20.48 20.02 -33.10
C ALA A 201 20.32 20.88 -31.83
N LEU A 202 20.64 22.18 -31.91
CA LEU A 202 20.44 23.13 -30.80
C LEU A 202 18.97 23.24 -30.39
N GLU A 203 18.04 23.29 -31.35
CA GLU A 203 16.61 23.34 -31.03
C GLU A 203 16.13 22.03 -30.37
N ALA A 204 16.66 20.87 -30.77
CA ALA A 204 16.36 19.60 -30.10
C ALA A 204 16.83 19.60 -28.64
N TYR A 205 18.09 19.99 -28.37
CA TYR A 205 18.63 20.08 -27.01
C TYR A 205 17.91 21.13 -26.15
N LYS A 206 17.54 22.27 -26.73
CA LYS A 206 16.73 23.29 -26.04
C LYS A 206 15.35 22.75 -25.63
N ASN A 207 14.70 21.98 -26.49
CA ASN A 207 13.43 21.35 -26.13
C ASN A 207 13.60 20.25 -25.08
N ALA A 208 14.72 19.54 -25.07
CA ALA A 208 15.06 18.62 -23.99
C ALA A 208 15.25 19.34 -22.65
N LEU A 209 15.94 20.48 -22.62
CA LEU A 209 16.10 21.30 -21.41
C LEU A 209 14.76 21.74 -20.83
N LYS A 210 13.80 22.15 -21.67
CA LYS A 210 12.45 22.48 -21.21
C LYS A 210 11.73 21.30 -20.55
N LEU A 211 12.03 20.05 -20.95
CA LEU A 211 11.50 18.88 -20.26
C LEU A 211 12.15 18.68 -18.89
N VAL A 212 13.47 18.92 -18.77
CA VAL A 212 14.21 18.85 -17.51
C VAL A 212 13.65 19.81 -16.45
N ASP A 213 13.14 20.98 -16.86
CA ASP A 213 12.47 21.92 -15.96
C ASP A 213 11.24 21.34 -15.25
N ASN A 214 10.64 20.26 -15.79
CA ASN A 214 9.46 19.60 -15.22
C ASN A 214 9.80 18.48 -14.22
N TYR A 215 11.10 18.20 -14.00
CA TYR A 215 11.54 17.20 -13.03
C TYR A 215 11.38 17.75 -11.62
N PHE A 216 11.09 16.85 -10.69
CA PHE A 216 11.33 17.07 -9.27
C PHE A 216 12.84 17.15 -8.99
N GLU A 217 13.21 17.88 -7.94
CA GLU A 217 14.61 18.01 -7.54
C GLU A 217 15.25 16.66 -7.27
N SER A 218 16.35 16.37 -7.98
CA SER A 218 17.03 15.08 -7.92
C SER A 218 18.40 15.15 -8.60
N GLU A 219 19.30 14.21 -8.29
CA GLU A 219 20.58 14.08 -8.99
C GLU A 219 20.41 13.83 -10.49
N LEU A 220 19.34 13.13 -10.88
CA LEU A 220 19.01 12.87 -12.29
C LEU A 220 18.70 14.17 -13.04
N LYS A 221 17.95 15.09 -12.43
CA LYS A 221 17.65 16.42 -13.02
C LYS A 221 18.93 17.19 -13.31
N GLU A 222 19.83 17.27 -12.32
CA GLU A 222 21.10 18.00 -12.46
C GLU A 222 22.03 17.35 -13.48
N THR A 223 22.05 16.01 -13.53
CA THR A 223 22.82 15.24 -14.52
C THR A 223 22.33 15.52 -15.94
N ASP A 224 21.03 15.37 -16.21
CA ASP A 224 20.45 15.60 -17.53
C ASP A 224 20.64 17.05 -17.98
N LYS A 225 20.47 18.01 -17.06
CA LYS A 225 20.71 19.43 -17.32
C LYS A 225 22.16 19.71 -17.72
N THR A 226 23.12 19.25 -16.93
CA THR A 226 24.55 19.46 -17.17
C THR A 226 24.98 18.84 -18.50
N ASN A 227 24.49 17.64 -18.82
CA ASN A 227 24.77 16.96 -20.08
C ASN A 227 24.26 17.76 -21.28
N LEU A 228 23.03 18.27 -21.22
CA LEU A 228 22.42 19.07 -22.29
C LEU A 228 23.12 20.42 -22.50
N GLU A 229 23.54 21.08 -21.41
CA GLU A 229 24.33 22.31 -21.47
C GLU A 229 25.69 22.05 -22.15
N SER A 230 26.37 20.95 -21.80
CA SER A 230 27.63 20.54 -22.42
C SER A 230 27.48 20.28 -23.92
N LEU A 231 26.45 19.52 -24.32
CA LEU A 231 26.15 19.23 -25.73
C LEU A 231 25.90 20.51 -26.54
N SER A 232 25.17 21.46 -25.98
CA SER A 232 24.88 22.74 -26.61
C SER A 232 26.14 23.60 -26.76
N ASN A 233 26.95 23.69 -25.71
CA ASN A 233 28.22 24.43 -25.71
C ASN A 233 29.22 23.90 -26.75
N HIS A 234 29.26 22.58 -26.96
CA HIS A 234 30.10 21.98 -27.99
C HIS A 234 29.73 22.46 -29.39
N ILE A 235 28.43 22.58 -29.70
CA ILE A 235 27.97 23.11 -30.99
C ILE A 235 28.36 24.58 -31.15
N TYR A 236 28.13 25.41 -30.12
CA TYR A 236 28.50 26.84 -30.19
C TYR A 236 30.00 27.03 -30.43
N THR A 237 30.83 26.22 -29.78
CA THR A 237 32.30 26.28 -29.96
C THR A 237 32.71 25.92 -31.39
N ASN A 238 32.05 24.93 -32.00
CA ASN A 238 32.35 24.52 -33.38
C ASN A 238 31.84 25.53 -34.44
N LYS A 239 30.82 26.35 -34.12
CA LYS A 239 30.34 27.42 -35.01
C LYS A 239 31.25 28.65 -35.07
N ILE A 240 32.14 28.83 -34.10
CA ILE A 240 33.01 30.01 -33.99
C ILE A 240 34.34 29.83 -34.78
N LYS A 241 34.63 28.62 -35.26
CA LYS A 241 35.81 28.32 -36.11
C LYS A 241 35.47 28.44 -37.59
#